data_AF-A0A2Z5FT71-F1
#
_entry.id   AF-A0A2Z5FT71-F1
#
_cell.length_a   1.000
_cell.length_b   1.000
_cell.length_c   1.000
_cell.angle_alpha   90.00
_cell.angle_beta   90.00
_cell.angle_gamma   90.00
#
_symmetry.space_group_name_H-M   'P 1'
#
loop_
_entity.id
_entity.type
_entity.pdbx_description
1 polymer ?
#
loop_
_entity_poly.entity_id
_entity_poly.type
_entity_poly.pdbx_seq_one_letter_code
_entity_poly.pdbx_strand_id
1 'polypeptide(L)'
;MANVVRDPKVHPEAVLGDFDHPDPNRPFDIGQVALVYGSRWKQRYFAKKGDDYYPLPGQWDIANRKWLPYHVADGTDWWVPFYPKSNEERPTGPTCDGCHSVNYNLATKQVTEWNVGCEKCHGPGSEHVAQPTLKNIVNPAKLDFVRGNDTCLQCHSQGRPLESPSYGKYVDWPVGYLPGQRLSDFWKLEDSRLGSQDFYYWQDGTAHKNRMQGNDFVQSVMYTARCVVSTVTRCTAAGTLPT
;
A
#
# COMPACT_ATOMS: atom_id res chain seq x y z
N MET A 1 -7.34 -1.66 -8.92
CA MET A 1 -6.94 -2.02 -7.54
C MET A 1 -6.88 -3.53 -7.37
N ALA A 2 -7.87 -4.29 -7.86
CA ALA A 2 -7.96 -5.75 -7.73
C ALA A 2 -6.86 -6.61 -8.40
N ASN A 3 -5.96 -6.02 -9.20
CA ASN A 3 -4.94 -6.77 -9.97
C ASN A 3 -3.54 -6.17 -9.77
N VAL A 4 -3.26 -5.65 -8.59
CA VAL A 4 -1.94 -5.10 -8.25
C VAL A 4 -0.96 -6.22 -7.91
N VAL A 5 -1.42 -7.29 -7.26
CA VAL A 5 -0.67 -8.48 -6.85
C VAL A 5 -1.27 -9.71 -7.54
N ARG A 6 -0.44 -10.47 -8.26
CA ARG A 6 -0.87 -11.69 -8.97
C ARG A 6 0.12 -12.82 -8.77
N ASP A 7 -0.40 -14.05 -8.64
CA ASP A 7 0.39 -15.27 -8.73
C ASP A 7 0.59 -15.61 -10.22
N PRO A 8 1.83 -15.58 -10.75
CA PRO A 8 2.10 -15.83 -12.16
C PRO A 8 1.83 -17.29 -12.58
N LYS A 9 1.71 -18.24 -11.65
CA LYS A 9 1.32 -19.63 -11.97
C LYS A 9 -0.15 -19.75 -12.31
N VAL A 10 -0.98 -18.90 -11.70
CA VAL A 10 -2.43 -18.83 -11.96
C VAL A 10 -2.72 -17.83 -13.08
N HIS A 11 -1.96 -16.73 -13.13
CA HIS A 11 -2.11 -15.62 -14.06
C HIS A 11 -0.80 -15.36 -14.83
N PRO A 12 -0.39 -16.26 -15.74
CA PRO A 12 0.83 -16.08 -16.52
C PRO A 12 0.81 -14.79 -17.36
N GLU A 13 -0.37 -14.35 -17.80
CA GLU A 13 -0.57 -13.09 -18.53
C GLU A 13 -0.25 -11.84 -17.71
N ALA A 14 -0.17 -11.95 -16.38
CA ALA A 14 0.19 -10.84 -15.51
C ALA A 14 1.70 -10.56 -15.49
N VAL A 15 2.54 -11.45 -16.02
CA VAL A 15 3.99 -11.26 -16.12
C VAL A 15 4.29 -10.35 -17.29
N LEU A 16 4.81 -9.16 -16.99
CA LEU A 16 5.08 -8.12 -18.00
C LEU A 16 6.55 -8.04 -18.38
N GLY A 17 7.44 -8.55 -17.53
CA GLY A 17 8.87 -8.56 -17.78
C GLY A 17 9.27 -9.57 -18.84
N ASP A 18 10.32 -9.24 -19.58
CA ASP A 18 10.96 -10.19 -20.49
C ASP A 18 11.72 -11.24 -19.67
N PHE A 19 11.26 -12.49 -19.69
CA PHE A 19 11.93 -13.66 -19.10
C PHE A 19 12.63 -14.54 -20.13
N ASP A 20 12.49 -14.24 -21.42
CA ASP A 20 13.00 -15.04 -22.52
C ASP A 20 14.47 -14.72 -22.82
N HIS A 21 14.90 -13.49 -22.55
CA HIS A 21 16.27 -13.04 -22.76
C HIS A 21 17.02 -12.85 -21.43
N PRO A 22 18.31 -13.21 -21.33
CA PRO A 22 19.09 -12.97 -20.11
C PRO A 22 19.32 -11.46 -19.90
N ASP A 23 19.24 -11.00 -18.65
CA ASP A 23 19.52 -9.61 -18.28
C ASP A 23 20.28 -9.58 -16.93
N PRO A 24 21.38 -8.81 -16.78
CA PRO A 24 22.15 -8.74 -15.55
C PRO A 24 21.35 -8.21 -14.35
N ASN A 25 20.28 -7.44 -14.57
CA ASN A 25 19.40 -6.93 -13.51
C ASN A 25 18.29 -7.94 -13.13
N ARG A 26 18.21 -9.08 -13.82
CA ARG A 26 17.31 -10.19 -13.53
C ARG A 26 18.10 -11.49 -13.31
N PRO A 27 18.83 -11.62 -12.20
CA PRO A 27 19.59 -12.84 -11.88
C PRO A 27 18.70 -13.97 -11.35
N PHE A 28 17.42 -14.02 -11.76
CA PHE A 28 16.43 -14.98 -11.31
C PHE A 28 15.51 -15.41 -12.45
N ASP A 29 14.96 -16.60 -12.32
CA ASP A 29 14.05 -17.21 -13.30
C ASP A 29 12.60 -17.03 -12.89
N ILE A 30 11.69 -17.13 -13.88
CA ILE A 30 10.25 -17.03 -13.63
C ILE A 30 9.76 -18.09 -12.63
N GLY A 31 10.40 -19.26 -12.59
CA GLY A 31 10.09 -20.34 -11.63
C GLY A 31 10.30 -19.96 -10.16
N GLN A 32 11.11 -18.93 -9.88
CA GLN A 32 11.33 -18.41 -8.53
C GLN A 32 10.28 -17.36 -8.12
N VAL A 33 9.49 -16.85 -9.06
CA VAL A 33 8.50 -15.81 -8.81
C VAL A 33 7.22 -16.44 -8.26
N ALA A 34 6.87 -16.09 -7.04
CA ALA A 34 5.61 -16.46 -6.40
C ALA A 34 4.54 -15.37 -6.55
N LEU A 35 4.93 -14.09 -6.59
CA LEU A 35 4.03 -12.96 -6.82
C LEU A 35 4.66 -11.89 -7.71
N VAL A 36 3.84 -11.23 -8.52
CA VAL A 36 4.18 -10.00 -9.24
C VAL A 36 3.39 -8.82 -8.71
N TYR A 37 4.06 -7.69 -8.44
CA TYR A 37 3.41 -6.46 -7.95
C TYR A 37 3.54 -5.35 -8.99
N GLY A 38 2.41 -4.77 -9.41
CA GLY A 38 2.34 -3.62 -10.30
C GLY A 38 2.14 -3.98 -11.77
N SER A 39 1.40 -3.11 -12.47
CA SER A 39 0.93 -3.35 -13.86
C SER A 39 0.89 -2.09 -14.73
N ARG A 40 1.44 -0.96 -14.26
CA ARG A 40 1.39 0.32 -14.98
C ARG A 40 2.75 0.93 -15.29
N TRP A 41 3.55 1.17 -14.26
CA TRP A 41 4.84 1.86 -14.39
C TRP A 41 6.02 0.92 -14.24
N LYS A 42 6.03 0.19 -13.12
CA LYS A 42 7.04 -0.78 -12.77
C LYS A 42 6.36 -2.05 -12.28
N GLN A 43 6.92 -3.21 -12.62
CA GLN A 43 6.53 -4.49 -12.04
C GLN A 43 7.68 -5.07 -11.22
N ARG A 44 7.40 -5.47 -9.98
CA ARG A 44 8.36 -6.09 -9.06
C ARG A 44 7.99 -7.55 -8.85
N TYR A 45 8.97 -8.36 -8.50
CA TYR A 45 8.86 -9.81 -8.42
C TYR A 45 9.27 -10.28 -7.03
N PHE A 46 8.58 -11.28 -6.51
CA PHE A 46 8.77 -11.75 -5.14
C PHE A 46 8.84 -13.26 -5.10
N ALA A 47 9.80 -13.79 -4.34
CA ALA A 47 9.93 -15.21 -4.06
C ALA A 47 9.26 -15.53 -2.72
N LYS A 48 8.65 -16.71 -2.62
CA LYS A 48 8.10 -17.23 -1.35
C LYS A 48 9.17 -18.01 -0.61
N LYS A 49 9.36 -17.74 0.69
CA LYS A 49 10.21 -18.53 1.60
C LYS A 49 9.42 -18.81 2.87
N GLY A 50 9.07 -20.08 3.10
CA GLY A 50 8.11 -20.44 4.15
C GLY A 50 6.75 -19.76 3.91
N ASP A 51 6.23 -19.08 4.92
CA ASP A 51 4.95 -18.36 4.87
C ASP A 51 5.08 -16.88 4.48
N ASP A 52 6.28 -16.41 4.09
CA ASP A 52 6.54 -15.01 3.77
C ASP A 52 7.02 -14.83 2.33
N TYR A 53 7.00 -13.59 1.86
CA TYR A 53 7.51 -13.22 0.54
C TYR A 53 8.67 -12.25 0.66
N TYR A 54 9.60 -12.36 -0.28
CA TYR A 54 10.84 -11.59 -0.30
C TYR A 54 11.04 -11.00 -1.68
N PRO A 55 11.38 -9.71 -1.79
CA PRO A 55 11.61 -9.12 -3.09
C PRO A 55 12.81 -9.75 -3.80
N LEU A 56 12.67 -9.95 -5.11
CA LEU A 56 13.76 -10.30 -6.00
C LEU A 56 14.48 -9.02 -6.46
N PRO A 57 15.79 -9.09 -6.80
CA PRO A 57 16.63 -7.90 -7.00
C PRO A 57 16.40 -7.14 -8.32
N GLY A 58 15.35 -7.47 -9.07
CA GLY A 58 15.01 -6.85 -10.35
C GLY A 58 13.58 -6.33 -10.40
N GLN A 59 13.39 -5.24 -11.14
CA GLN A 59 12.07 -4.72 -11.49
C GLN A 59 12.00 -4.42 -12.99
N TRP A 60 10.85 -4.62 -13.57
CA TRP A 60 10.60 -4.31 -14.98
C TRP A 60 10.06 -2.90 -15.11
N ASP A 61 10.70 -2.07 -15.93
CA ASP A 61 10.15 -0.81 -16.41
C ASP A 61 9.22 -1.09 -17.60
N ILE A 62 7.93 -0.88 -17.41
CA ILE A 62 6.90 -1.30 -18.37
C ILE A 62 6.95 -0.43 -19.63
N ALA A 63 7.16 0.87 -19.47
CA ALA A 63 7.15 1.81 -20.60
C ALA A 63 8.42 1.65 -21.45
N ASN A 64 9.57 1.51 -20.79
CA ASN A 64 10.86 1.40 -21.48
C ASN A 64 11.24 -0.04 -21.84
N ARG A 65 10.42 -1.02 -21.42
CA ARG A 65 10.62 -2.46 -21.67
C ARG A 65 12.05 -2.92 -21.33
N LYS A 66 12.49 -2.59 -20.12
CA LYS A 66 13.82 -2.96 -19.64
C LYS A 66 13.82 -3.35 -18.18
N TRP A 67 14.74 -4.23 -17.82
CA TRP A 67 15.02 -4.53 -16.43
C TRP A 67 15.82 -3.40 -15.80
N LEU A 68 15.50 -3.13 -14.54
CA LEU A 68 16.21 -2.22 -13.66
C LEU A 68 16.53 -2.95 -12.36
N PRO A 69 17.64 -2.61 -11.67
CA PRO A 69 17.87 -3.14 -10.35
C PRO A 69 16.77 -2.68 -9.41
N TYR A 70 16.38 -3.57 -8.49
CA TYR A 70 15.46 -3.27 -7.42
C TYR A 70 16.12 -3.49 -6.06
N HIS A 71 16.38 -2.39 -5.38
CA HIS A 71 16.75 -2.37 -3.98
C HIS A 71 16.11 -1.14 -3.34
N VAL A 72 15.98 -1.15 -2.02
CA VAL A 72 15.60 0.05 -1.26
C VAL A 72 16.89 0.65 -0.74
N ALA A 73 17.14 1.90 -1.09
CA ALA A 73 18.41 2.56 -0.78
C ALA A 73 18.49 2.96 0.70
N ASP A 74 19.71 3.09 1.21
CA ASP A 74 19.96 3.67 2.53
C ASP A 74 19.45 5.12 2.58
N GLY A 75 19.00 5.56 3.77
CA GLY A 75 18.49 6.92 3.96
C GLY A 75 17.14 7.21 3.31
N THR A 76 16.39 6.17 2.92
CA THR A 76 15.03 6.30 2.35
C THR A 76 13.96 6.13 3.44
N ASP A 77 13.11 5.11 3.32
CA ASP A 77 12.02 4.87 4.24
C ASP A 77 12.50 4.73 5.69
N TRP A 78 11.70 5.22 6.65
CA TRP A 78 12.07 5.29 8.07
C TRP A 78 12.41 3.93 8.66
N TRP A 79 11.83 2.86 8.12
CA TRP A 79 12.00 1.49 8.60
C TRP A 79 13.28 0.83 8.06
N VAL A 80 13.94 1.40 7.05
CA VAL A 80 15.15 0.81 6.40
C VAL A 80 16.23 0.43 7.41
N PRO A 81 16.59 1.26 8.41
CA PRO A 81 17.66 0.91 9.35
C PRO A 81 17.36 -0.31 10.24
N PHE A 82 16.11 -0.77 10.31
CA PHE A 82 15.71 -1.88 11.17
C PHE A 82 15.58 -3.22 10.44
N TYR A 83 15.84 -3.25 9.14
CA TYR A 83 15.86 -4.47 8.34
C TYR A 83 17.22 -4.68 7.68
N PRO A 84 17.62 -5.93 7.42
CA PRO A 84 18.82 -6.21 6.64
C PRO A 84 18.74 -5.56 5.26
N LYS A 85 19.90 -5.16 4.73
CA LYS A 85 19.99 -4.50 3.41
C LYS A 85 19.60 -5.42 2.26
N SER A 86 19.82 -6.73 2.42
CA SER A 86 19.47 -7.72 1.40
C SER A 86 17.95 -7.84 1.28
N ASN A 87 17.43 -7.76 0.04
CA ASN A 87 16.01 -8.02 -0.20
C ASN A 87 15.59 -9.42 0.27
N GLU A 88 16.49 -10.39 0.20
CA GLU A 88 16.22 -11.77 0.56
C GLU A 88 16.03 -12.03 2.06
N GLU A 89 16.40 -11.04 2.88
CA GLU A 89 16.32 -11.08 4.34
C GLU A 89 15.26 -10.10 4.87
N ARG A 90 14.61 -9.36 3.97
CA ARG A 90 13.56 -8.41 4.30
C ARG A 90 12.20 -8.89 3.77
N PRO A 91 11.32 -9.39 4.64
CA PRO A 91 10.01 -9.86 4.23
C PRO A 91 9.07 -8.71 3.82
N THR A 92 8.12 -9.01 2.94
CA THR A 92 7.08 -8.08 2.48
C THR A 92 6.00 -7.86 3.53
N GLY A 93 5.75 -8.82 4.43
CA GLY A 93 4.68 -8.75 5.42
C GLY A 93 4.63 -7.42 6.20
N PRO A 94 5.74 -7.04 6.86
CA PRO A 94 5.80 -5.78 7.60
C PRO A 94 5.76 -4.51 6.73
N THR A 95 6.19 -4.57 5.47
CA THR A 95 6.50 -3.36 4.68
C THR A 95 5.60 -3.14 3.45
N CYS A 96 4.82 -4.14 3.04
CA CYS A 96 4.07 -4.13 1.80
C CYS A 96 2.67 -4.74 1.94
N ASP A 97 2.54 -5.88 2.62
CA ASP A 97 1.37 -6.74 2.45
C ASP A 97 0.13 -6.19 3.15
N GLY A 98 0.28 -5.42 4.22
CA GLY A 98 -0.84 -4.73 4.86
C GLY A 98 -1.57 -3.75 3.95
N CYS A 99 -0.91 -3.19 2.94
CA CYS A 99 -1.53 -2.32 1.94
C CYS A 99 -1.96 -3.06 0.67
N HIS A 100 -1.40 -4.24 0.39
CA HIS A 100 -1.62 -4.99 -0.83
C HIS A 100 -2.42 -6.29 -0.64
N SER A 101 -3.15 -6.39 0.47
CA SER A 101 -4.03 -7.51 0.80
C SER A 101 -5.18 -7.08 1.70
N VAL A 102 -6.12 -7.99 1.92
CA VAL A 102 -7.19 -7.91 2.90
C VAL A 102 -6.78 -8.69 4.15
N ASN A 103 -6.89 -8.02 5.31
CA ASN A 103 -6.72 -8.63 6.64
C ASN A 103 -5.39 -9.37 6.84
N TYR A 104 -4.28 -8.78 6.38
CA TYR A 104 -2.95 -9.35 6.65
C TYR A 104 -2.70 -9.47 8.16
N ASN A 105 -2.41 -10.69 8.61
CA ASN A 105 -2.13 -10.97 10.00
C ASN A 105 -0.61 -11.07 10.22
N LEU A 106 -0.03 -10.15 10.99
CA LEU A 106 1.42 -10.09 11.23
C LEU A 106 2.00 -11.35 11.90
N ALA A 107 1.23 -12.00 12.76
CA ALA A 107 1.70 -13.16 13.52
C ALA A 107 1.71 -14.43 12.66
N THR A 108 0.66 -14.64 11.87
CA THR A 108 0.47 -15.86 11.06
C THR A 108 0.91 -15.70 9.61
N LYS A 109 1.17 -14.46 9.16
CA LYS A 109 1.54 -14.09 7.79
C LYS A 109 0.48 -14.44 6.73
N GLN A 110 -0.76 -14.67 7.18
CA GLN A 110 -1.88 -15.00 6.32
C GLN A 110 -2.64 -13.76 5.88
N VAL A 111 -3.28 -13.87 4.72
CA VAL A 111 -4.23 -12.89 4.18
C VAL A 111 -5.57 -13.57 3.97
N THR A 112 -6.67 -12.82 4.07
CA THR A 112 -7.97 -13.31 3.61
C THR A 112 -8.01 -13.33 2.08
N GLU A 113 -7.47 -12.29 1.45
CA GLU A 113 -7.45 -12.10 0.00
C GLU A 113 -6.21 -11.29 -0.39
N TRP A 114 -5.55 -11.65 -1.49
CA TRP A 114 -4.54 -10.78 -2.12
C TRP A 114 -5.21 -9.66 -2.90
N ASN A 115 -4.51 -8.53 -3.06
CA ASN A 115 -4.99 -7.27 -3.62
C ASN A 115 -5.80 -6.41 -2.65
N VAL A 116 -6.08 -5.20 -3.11
CA VAL A 116 -7.03 -4.29 -2.46
C VAL A 116 -8.45 -4.75 -2.84
N GLY A 117 -8.97 -5.70 -2.08
CA GLY A 117 -10.32 -6.27 -2.21
C GLY A 117 -11.41 -5.41 -1.56
N CYS A 118 -12.66 -5.85 -1.65
CA CYS A 118 -13.84 -5.11 -1.16
C CYS A 118 -13.71 -4.72 0.32
N GLU A 119 -13.30 -5.67 1.15
CA GLU A 119 -13.21 -5.49 2.61
C GLU A 119 -12.10 -4.52 3.02
N LYS A 120 -11.14 -4.22 2.14
CA LYS A 120 -10.11 -3.20 2.40
C LYS A 120 -10.70 -1.81 2.53
N CYS A 121 -11.84 -1.55 1.88
CA CYS A 121 -12.58 -0.28 1.95
C CYS A 121 -13.90 -0.38 2.73
N HIS A 122 -14.48 -1.58 2.80
CA HIS A 122 -15.81 -1.80 3.38
C HIS A 122 -15.80 -2.51 4.75
N GLY A 123 -14.61 -2.89 5.24
CA GLY A 123 -14.46 -3.70 6.45
C GLY A 123 -14.88 -5.15 6.24
N PRO A 124 -14.77 -6.00 7.29
CA PRO A 124 -15.17 -7.41 7.21
C PRO A 124 -16.65 -7.56 6.85
N GLY A 125 -16.94 -8.40 5.86
CA GLY A 125 -18.27 -8.56 5.26
C GLY A 125 -19.03 -9.81 5.70
N SER A 126 -18.49 -10.63 6.61
CA SER A 126 -19.11 -11.91 7.00
C SER A 126 -20.55 -11.75 7.50
N GLU A 127 -20.79 -10.76 8.38
CA GLU A 127 -22.11 -10.46 8.92
C GLU A 127 -23.06 -9.92 7.83
N HIS A 128 -22.52 -9.14 6.88
CA HIS A 128 -23.30 -8.63 5.76
C HIS A 128 -23.76 -9.75 4.82
N VAL A 129 -22.90 -10.72 4.52
CA VAL A 129 -23.27 -11.88 3.70
C VAL A 129 -24.33 -12.73 4.41
N ALA A 130 -24.20 -12.93 5.72
CA ALA A 130 -25.15 -13.73 6.49
C ALA A 130 -26.53 -13.07 6.63
N GLN A 131 -26.57 -11.76 6.90
CA GLN A 131 -27.81 -10.98 7.00
C GLN A 131 -27.59 -9.57 6.44
N PRO A 132 -27.88 -9.31 5.15
CA PRO A 132 -27.56 -8.03 4.53
C PRO A 132 -28.29 -6.87 5.17
N THR A 133 -27.55 -5.98 5.84
CA THR A 133 -28.08 -4.70 6.34
C THR A 133 -27.12 -3.56 6.04
N LEU A 134 -27.60 -2.32 6.16
CA LEU A 134 -26.74 -1.14 6.04
C LEU A 134 -25.80 -0.93 7.26
N LYS A 135 -25.99 -1.69 8.35
CA LYS A 135 -25.26 -1.50 9.60
C LYS A 135 -24.05 -2.43 9.73
N ASN A 136 -24.01 -3.52 8.97
CA ASN A 136 -22.97 -4.54 9.06
C ASN A 136 -22.01 -4.56 7.86
N ILE A 137 -22.00 -3.47 7.07
CA ILE A 137 -20.97 -3.20 6.07
C ILE A 137 -20.69 -1.71 6.07
N VAL A 138 -19.42 -1.32 6.03
CA VAL A 138 -19.05 0.09 6.00
C VAL A 138 -19.37 0.64 4.61
N ASN A 139 -20.01 1.80 4.56
CA ASN A 139 -20.12 2.58 3.33
C ASN A 139 -19.33 3.88 3.52
N PRO A 140 -18.13 4.01 2.92
CA PRO A 140 -17.29 5.21 3.07
C PRO A 140 -18.01 6.52 2.70
N ALA A 141 -18.96 6.49 1.76
CA ALA A 141 -19.72 7.68 1.37
C ALA A 141 -20.73 8.16 2.44
N LYS A 142 -21.01 7.34 3.45
CA LYS A 142 -21.87 7.70 4.60
C LYS A 142 -21.08 8.07 5.86
N LEU A 143 -19.74 8.02 5.80
CA LEU A 143 -18.88 8.43 6.90
C LEU A 143 -18.69 9.95 6.90
N ASP A 144 -18.21 10.51 8.02
CA ASP A 144 -17.72 11.89 8.00
C ASP A 144 -16.48 12.02 7.11
N PHE A 145 -16.16 13.25 6.73
CA PHE A 145 -15.11 13.49 5.74
C PHE A 145 -13.74 12.95 6.17
N VAL A 146 -13.41 12.91 7.47
CA VAL A 146 -12.14 12.36 7.92
C VAL A 146 -12.13 10.85 7.67
N ARG A 147 -13.12 10.13 8.21
CA ARG A 147 -13.18 8.67 8.10
C ARG A 147 -13.39 8.16 6.66
N GLY A 148 -14.14 8.91 5.86
CA GLY A 148 -14.30 8.63 4.43
C GLY A 148 -12.97 8.73 3.67
N ASN A 149 -12.17 9.76 3.96
CA ASN A 149 -10.83 9.92 3.39
C ASN A 149 -9.83 8.91 3.93
N ASP A 150 -9.87 8.60 5.23
CA ASP A 150 -9.02 7.61 5.90
C ASP A 150 -9.05 6.25 5.20
N THR A 151 -10.18 5.89 4.60
CA THR A 151 -10.34 4.66 3.80
C THR A 151 -9.34 4.59 2.63
N CYS A 152 -8.99 5.74 2.03
CA CYS A 152 -7.98 5.83 0.98
C CYS A 152 -6.57 6.06 1.57
N LEU A 153 -6.49 6.92 2.57
CA LEU A 153 -5.25 7.37 3.19
C LEU A 153 -4.50 6.24 3.91
N GLN A 154 -5.18 5.16 4.33
CA GLN A 154 -4.53 3.99 4.91
C GLN A 154 -3.43 3.37 4.03
N CYS A 155 -3.47 3.58 2.70
CA CYS A 155 -2.46 3.08 1.75
C CYS A 155 -1.81 4.19 0.92
N HIS A 156 -2.54 5.29 0.70
CA HIS A 156 -2.06 6.45 -0.07
C HIS A 156 -1.47 7.54 0.81
N SER A 157 -0.78 7.15 1.87
CA SER A 157 -0.02 8.06 2.71
C SER A 157 1.29 7.43 3.17
N GLN A 158 2.19 8.26 3.66
CA GLN A 158 3.42 7.85 4.33
C GLN A 158 3.36 8.31 5.78
N GLY A 159 3.78 7.44 6.68
CA GLY A 159 3.63 7.64 8.12
C GLY A 159 4.29 6.52 8.90
N ARG A 160 3.96 6.47 10.18
CA ARG A 160 4.49 5.51 11.14
C ARG A 160 3.37 5.01 12.06
N PRO A 161 3.47 3.78 12.58
CA PRO A 161 2.60 3.31 13.65
C PRO A 161 2.73 4.22 14.87
N LEU A 162 1.63 4.40 15.62
CA LEU A 162 1.70 5.14 16.89
C LEU A 162 2.57 4.42 17.93
N GLU A 163 2.58 3.10 17.90
CA GLU A 163 3.40 2.24 18.74
C GLU A 163 4.31 1.38 17.85
N SER A 164 5.63 1.51 18.03
CA SER A 164 6.63 0.78 17.27
C SER A 164 7.72 0.23 18.22
N PRO A 165 8.15 -1.04 18.05
CA PRO A 165 7.71 -1.99 17.03
C PRO A 165 6.33 -2.61 17.35
N SER A 166 5.50 -2.87 16.33
CA SER A 166 4.22 -3.59 16.47
C SER A 166 4.46 -5.09 16.33
N TYR A 167 4.07 -5.89 17.34
CA TYR A 167 4.34 -7.35 17.36
C TYR A 167 5.82 -7.70 17.10
N GLY A 168 6.75 -6.87 17.59
CA GLY A 168 8.19 -7.06 17.39
C GLY A 168 8.67 -6.80 15.96
N LYS A 169 7.88 -6.13 15.11
CA LYS A 169 8.23 -5.75 13.74
C LYS A 169 8.10 -4.23 13.52
N TYR A 170 8.93 -3.69 12.64
CA TYR A 170 8.83 -2.29 12.20
C TYR A 170 7.97 -2.25 10.94
N VAL A 171 6.72 -1.83 11.10
CA VAL A 171 5.66 -2.02 10.08
C VAL A 171 5.33 -0.71 9.37
N ASP A 172 5.20 -0.77 8.05
CA ASP A 172 4.97 0.40 7.18
C ASP A 172 3.52 0.47 6.67
N TRP A 173 2.57 0.22 7.56
CA TRP A 173 1.12 0.31 7.30
C TRP A 173 0.34 0.38 8.63
N PRO A 174 -0.91 0.88 8.63
CA PRO A 174 -1.69 1.10 9.86
C PRO A 174 -2.25 -0.21 10.43
N VAL A 175 -1.44 -0.91 11.24
CA VAL A 175 -1.84 -2.18 11.87
C VAL A 175 -3.07 -2.00 12.75
N GLY A 176 -4.10 -2.82 12.52
CA GLY A 176 -5.33 -2.80 13.30
C GLY A 176 -6.40 -1.82 12.81
N TYR A 177 -6.06 -0.93 11.87
CA TYR A 177 -7.05 -0.04 11.25
C TYR A 177 -8.07 -0.85 10.43
N LEU A 178 -9.35 -0.59 10.69
CA LEU A 178 -10.48 -1.05 9.90
C LEU A 178 -11.25 0.15 9.34
N PRO A 179 -11.80 0.05 8.12
CA PRO A 179 -12.66 1.10 7.56
C PRO A 179 -13.77 1.52 8.54
N GLY A 180 -14.04 2.82 8.61
CA GLY A 180 -14.98 3.39 9.58
C GLY A 180 -14.36 3.85 10.91
N GLN A 181 -13.12 3.46 11.21
CA GLN A 181 -12.32 4.03 12.31
C GLN A 181 -11.59 5.31 11.86
N ARG A 182 -10.98 6.03 12.82
CA ARG A 182 -10.07 7.14 12.52
C ARG A 182 -8.66 6.59 12.30
N LEU A 183 -8.04 6.91 11.18
CA LEU A 183 -6.69 6.46 10.86
C LEU A 183 -5.65 7.02 11.84
N SER A 184 -5.89 8.24 12.36
CA SER A 184 -5.03 8.89 13.36
C SER A 184 -4.85 8.10 14.65
N ASP A 185 -5.72 7.14 14.94
CA ASP A 185 -5.65 6.29 16.13
C ASP A 185 -4.67 5.11 15.93
N PHE A 186 -4.14 4.94 14.72
CA PHE A 186 -3.23 3.83 14.34
C PHE A 186 -1.97 4.33 13.61
N TRP A 187 -2.04 5.49 12.97
CA TRP A 187 -1.05 5.94 12.00
C TRP A 187 -0.79 7.44 12.11
N LYS A 188 0.46 7.80 12.39
CA LYS A 188 0.93 9.18 12.35
C LYS A 188 1.58 9.43 10.99
N LEU A 189 1.03 10.36 10.22
CA LEU A 189 1.64 10.77 8.95
C LEU A 189 3.05 11.34 9.16
N GLU A 190 3.93 11.15 8.16
CA GLU A 190 5.26 11.80 8.17
C GLU A 190 5.08 13.31 8.21
N ASP A 191 5.83 13.99 9.07
CA ASP A 191 5.71 15.44 9.26
C ASP A 191 6.37 16.20 8.10
N SER A 192 5.72 17.27 7.61
CA SER A 192 6.28 18.17 6.60
C SER A 192 6.84 19.43 7.25
N ARG A 193 7.97 19.93 6.73
CA ARG A 193 8.60 21.18 7.21
C ARG A 193 9.00 22.07 6.04
N LEU A 194 8.37 23.23 5.95
CA LEU A 194 8.70 24.25 4.95
C LEU A 194 10.17 24.69 5.06
N GLY A 195 10.81 24.88 3.91
CA GLY A 195 12.22 25.29 3.79
C GLY A 195 13.21 24.14 3.91
N SER A 196 12.76 22.89 4.12
CA SER A 196 13.62 21.70 4.13
C SER A 196 13.11 20.65 3.14
N GLN A 197 14.04 20.01 2.44
CA GLN A 197 13.77 18.84 1.61
C GLN A 197 14.33 17.60 2.28
N ASP A 198 13.57 16.51 2.22
CA ASP A 198 14.00 15.19 2.63
C ASP A 198 13.50 14.11 1.65
N PHE A 199 13.49 12.85 2.08
CA PHE A 199 13.02 11.73 1.27
C PHE A 199 11.51 11.80 0.99
N TYR A 200 10.72 12.38 1.89
CA TYR A 200 9.26 12.42 1.82
C TYR A 200 8.75 13.71 1.21
N TYR A 201 9.38 14.85 1.46
CA TYR A 201 8.89 16.18 1.07
C TYR A 201 9.92 17.03 0.33
N TRP A 202 9.42 17.84 -0.61
CA TRP A 202 10.16 18.97 -1.18
C TRP A 202 10.15 20.18 -0.23
N GLN A 203 10.98 21.19 -0.51
CA GLN A 203 11.13 22.38 0.35
C GLN A 203 9.84 23.19 0.53
N ASP A 204 8.91 23.11 -0.42
CA ASP A 204 7.60 23.77 -0.37
C ASP A 204 6.55 22.97 0.42
N GLY A 205 6.95 21.82 0.99
CA GLY A 205 6.10 20.95 1.78
C GLY A 205 5.26 19.96 0.96
N THR A 206 5.37 19.97 -0.37
CA THR A 206 4.69 19.00 -1.25
C THR A 206 5.37 17.64 -1.23
N ALA A 207 4.59 16.59 -1.46
CA ALA A 207 5.13 15.24 -1.51
C ALA A 207 6.20 15.06 -2.59
N HIS A 208 7.33 14.48 -2.17
CA HIS A 208 8.43 14.05 -3.01
C HIS A 208 8.36 12.54 -3.31
N LYS A 209 7.99 11.72 -2.32
CA LYS A 209 7.84 10.27 -2.50
C LYS A 209 6.51 9.92 -3.19
N ASN A 210 6.50 8.79 -3.89
CA ASN A 210 5.27 8.16 -4.38
C ASN A 210 4.33 7.76 -3.23
N ARG A 211 3.01 7.75 -3.51
CA ARG A 211 1.93 7.31 -2.59
C ARG A 211 1.73 8.20 -1.36
N MET A 212 1.95 9.50 -1.53
CA MET A 212 1.77 10.53 -0.49
C MET A 212 0.56 11.43 -0.76
N GLN A 213 -0.39 11.01 -1.61
CA GLN A 213 -1.57 11.81 -1.91
C GLN A 213 -2.33 12.22 -0.65
N GLY A 214 -2.36 11.35 0.36
CA GLY A 214 -2.92 11.61 1.68
C GLY A 214 -2.20 12.70 2.45
N ASN A 215 -0.87 12.68 2.45
CA ASN A 215 -0.02 13.68 3.11
C ASN A 215 -0.27 15.08 2.53
N ASP A 216 -0.33 15.20 1.20
CA ASP A 216 -0.68 16.47 0.54
C ASP A 216 -2.14 16.84 0.81
N PHE A 217 -3.05 15.87 0.71
CA PHE A 217 -4.48 16.12 0.80
C PHE A 217 -4.88 16.70 2.16
N VAL A 218 -4.37 16.16 3.28
CA VAL A 218 -4.71 16.66 4.62
C VAL A 218 -4.23 18.10 4.88
N GLN A 219 -3.29 18.60 4.09
CA GLN A 219 -2.80 19.98 4.16
C GLN A 219 -3.54 20.91 3.18
N SER A 220 -4.36 20.36 2.28
CA SER A 220 -5.00 21.12 1.21
C SER A 220 -6.23 21.92 1.68
N VAL A 221 -6.57 22.94 0.89
CA VAL A 221 -7.85 23.67 1.04
C VAL A 221 -9.08 22.77 0.89
N MET A 222 -8.95 21.64 0.19
CA MET A 222 -10.04 20.69 0.02
C MET A 222 -10.34 19.95 1.32
N TYR A 223 -9.31 19.58 2.08
CA TYR A 223 -9.48 18.93 3.37
C TYR A 223 -10.06 19.89 4.41
N THR A 224 -9.60 21.14 4.45
CA THR A 224 -10.19 22.16 5.34
C THR A 224 -11.63 22.49 4.97
N ALA A 225 -11.98 22.42 3.67
CA ALA A 225 -13.36 22.52 3.16
C ALA A 225 -14.18 21.23 3.34
N ARG A 226 -13.67 20.21 4.04
CA ARG A 226 -14.36 18.95 4.35
C ARG A 226 -14.77 18.13 3.13
N CYS A 227 -13.97 18.18 2.06
CA CYS A 227 -14.15 17.33 0.89
C CYS A 227 -13.90 15.85 1.21
N VAL A 228 -14.67 14.96 0.58
CA VAL A 228 -14.41 13.50 0.59
C VAL A 228 -13.84 13.08 -0.75
N VAL A 229 -12.68 12.40 -0.74
CA VAL A 229 -12.07 11.77 -1.90
C VAL A 229 -12.96 10.59 -2.30
N SER A 230 -13.72 10.76 -3.38
CA SER A 230 -14.57 9.69 -3.95
C SER A 230 -13.82 8.88 -5.02
N THR A 231 -12.89 9.53 -5.71
CA THR A 231 -11.94 8.97 -6.69
C THR A 231 -10.73 9.91 -6.78
N VAL A 232 -9.63 9.45 -7.39
CA VAL A 232 -8.40 10.26 -7.66
C VAL A 232 -8.69 11.61 -8.34
N THR A 233 -9.88 11.79 -8.91
CA THR A 233 -10.25 12.97 -9.72
C THR A 233 -11.53 13.69 -9.26
N ARG A 234 -12.24 13.24 -8.22
CA ARG A 234 -13.48 13.90 -7.76
C ARG A 234 -13.62 13.94 -6.24
N CYS A 235 -13.89 15.14 -5.74
CA CYS A 235 -14.37 15.37 -4.39
C CYS A 235 -15.83 15.84 -4.42
N THR A 236 -16.63 15.28 -3.53
CA THR A 236 -17.98 15.78 -3.22
C THR A 236 -17.94 16.53 -1.89
N ALA A 237 -18.64 17.65 -1.78
CA ALA A 237 -18.80 18.35 -0.51
C ALA A 237 -19.57 17.45 0.46
N ALA A 238 -19.07 17.32 1.70
CA ALA A 238 -19.76 16.57 2.74
C ALA A 238 -21.20 17.11 2.93
N GLY A 239 -22.20 16.26 2.72
CA GLY A 239 -23.63 16.60 2.85
C GLY A 239 -24.40 16.85 1.55
N THR A 240 -23.76 16.71 0.38
CA THR A 240 -24.44 16.75 -0.93
C THR A 240 -24.45 15.36 -1.58
N LEU A 241 -25.20 14.41 -1.01
CA LEU A 241 -25.54 13.19 -1.73
C LEU A 241 -26.65 13.54 -2.74
N PRO A 242 -26.56 13.13 -4.02
CA PRO A 242 -27.72 13.11 -4.88
C PRO A 242 -28.73 12.12 -4.28
N THR A 243 -29.98 12.55 -4.20
CA THR A 243 -31.14 11.71 -3.87
C THR A 243 -31.26 10.50 -4.79
#